data_AF-A0ABD5AAT5-F1
#
_entry.id   AF-A0ABD5AAT5-F1
#
_cell.length_a   1.000
_cell.length_b   1.000
_cell.length_c   1.000
_cell.angle_alpha   90.00
_cell.angle_beta   90.00
_cell.angle_gamma   90.00
#
_symmetry.space_group_name_H-M   'P 1'
#
loop_
_entity.id
_entity.type
_entity.pdbx_description
1 polymer ?
#
loop_
_entity_poly.entity_id
_entity_poly.type
_entity_poly.pdbx_seq_one_letter_code
_entity_poly.pdbx_strand_id
1 'polypeptide(L)'
;MSVINRFKANNKRTIDFFRAIPSLFKMFREQTDIPVVKIALLVFCSKFINMIVMFIPLKMLFVLSGSKNIAVLHEMETSLGRDVYIGGMLVIIAILYFFSVVVSVYQIKLVNSQRSKIESKDYYFRSELKSKTVITQTYPLFCQILADFLLIGAVIIVLFIVNIYYALYYFAVVMIYTIIVEQWAFSTHQSKLMNRLGIDSKQFIKISGVFIFFLSFVGILAIVLNMNIAVIIAVLMLILVRLANSALKSFFNCQIKLRTHFI
;
A
#
# COMPACT_ATOMS: atom_id res chain seq x y z
N MET A 1 29.14 15.66 -10.40
CA MET A 1 28.81 14.23 -10.54
C MET A 1 27.90 14.04 -11.74
N SER A 2 28.30 13.24 -12.74
CA SER A 2 27.45 12.91 -13.88
C SER A 2 26.17 12.21 -13.43
N VAL A 3 25.08 12.35 -14.18
CA VAL A 3 23.78 11.71 -13.92
C VAL A 3 23.94 10.19 -13.75
N ILE A 4 24.85 9.59 -14.52
CA ILE A 4 25.19 8.16 -14.48
C ILE A 4 25.85 7.77 -13.15
N ASN A 5 26.76 8.59 -12.61
CA ASN A 5 27.38 8.32 -11.32
C ASN A 5 26.39 8.46 -10.15
N ARG A 6 25.43 9.39 -10.25
CA ARG A 6 24.30 9.47 -9.29
C ARG A 6 23.39 8.26 -9.40
N PHE A 7 23.11 7.80 -10.61
CA PHE A 7 22.31 6.59 -10.85
C PHE A 7 22.94 5.35 -10.23
N LYS A 8 24.25 5.15 -10.45
CA LYS A 8 25.00 4.04 -9.87
C LYS A 8 25.04 4.07 -8.34
N ALA A 9 25.22 5.25 -7.75
CA ALA A 9 25.25 5.41 -6.29
C ALA A 9 23.88 5.16 -5.65
N ASN A 10 22.80 5.70 -6.22
CA ASN A 10 21.45 5.48 -5.71
C ASN A 10 21.05 4.02 -5.84
N ASN A 11 21.29 3.39 -7.00
CA ASN A 11 20.96 1.97 -7.21
C ASN A 11 21.73 1.05 -6.26
N LYS A 12 23.02 1.36 -5.97
CA LYS A 12 23.79 0.64 -4.95
C LYS A 12 23.12 0.74 -3.57
N ARG A 13 22.64 1.93 -3.19
CA ARG A 13 21.95 2.18 -1.92
C ARG A 13 20.60 1.46 -1.83
N THR A 14 19.88 1.35 -2.95
CA THR A 14 18.66 0.53 -3.06
C THR A 14 18.97 -0.95 -2.85
N ILE A 15 20.00 -1.47 -3.52
CA ILE A 15 20.44 -2.86 -3.40
C ILE A 15 20.90 -3.14 -1.96
N ASP A 16 21.65 -2.23 -1.35
CA ASP A 16 22.10 -2.36 0.04
C ASP A 16 20.92 -2.34 1.03
N PHE A 17 19.87 -1.56 0.75
CA PHE A 17 18.62 -1.60 1.50
C PHE A 17 17.89 -2.95 1.37
N PHE A 18 17.71 -3.46 0.15
CA PHE A 18 17.08 -4.77 -0.05
C PHE A 18 17.92 -5.90 0.55
N ARG A 19 19.26 -5.80 0.54
CA ARG A 19 20.17 -6.70 1.25
C ARG A 19 20.10 -6.57 2.77
N ALA A 20 19.69 -5.41 3.28
CA ALA A 20 19.50 -5.19 4.71
C ALA A 20 18.18 -5.79 5.24
N ILE A 21 17.16 -5.95 4.39
CA ILE A 21 15.84 -6.49 4.79
C ILE A 21 15.93 -7.89 5.41
N PRO A 22 16.62 -8.89 4.83
CA PRO A 22 16.76 -10.21 5.44
C PRO A 22 17.49 -10.16 6.79
N SER A 23 18.54 -9.33 6.92
CA SER A 23 19.26 -9.15 8.19
C SER A 23 18.40 -8.47 9.25
N LEU A 24 17.55 -7.50 8.86
CA LEU A 24 16.58 -6.86 9.75
C LEU A 24 15.51 -7.86 10.19
N PHE A 25 15.00 -8.68 9.26
CA PHE A 25 14.04 -9.73 9.58
C PHE A 25 14.61 -10.73 10.59
N LYS A 26 15.85 -11.18 10.39
CA LYS A 26 16.57 -12.06 11.31
C LYS A 26 16.73 -11.40 12.69
N MET A 27 17.17 -10.14 12.74
CA MET A 27 17.30 -9.38 13.99
C MET A 27 15.95 -9.25 14.73
N PHE A 28 14.88 -8.89 14.03
CA PHE A 28 13.55 -8.72 14.64
C PHE A 28 12.88 -10.03 15.04
N ARG A 29 13.22 -11.14 14.39
CA ARG A 29 12.70 -12.47 14.74
C ARG A 29 13.48 -13.11 15.88
N GLU A 30 14.81 -13.04 15.85
CA GLU A 30 15.68 -13.75 16.79
C GLU A 30 15.97 -12.95 18.06
N GLN A 31 16.13 -11.62 17.98
CA GLN A 31 16.54 -10.82 19.13
C GLN A 31 15.36 -10.17 19.88
N THR A 32 14.22 -9.95 19.23
CA THR A 32 13.05 -9.30 19.86
C THR A 32 11.90 -10.28 20.17
N ASP A 33 11.96 -11.53 19.68
CA ASP A 33 10.91 -12.57 19.84
C ASP A 33 9.49 -12.09 19.44
N ILE A 34 9.40 -11.09 18.54
CA ILE A 34 8.12 -10.56 18.09
C ILE A 34 7.69 -11.29 16.81
N PRO A 35 6.43 -11.74 16.70
CA PRO A 35 5.93 -12.38 15.49
C PRO A 35 5.69 -11.38 14.36
N VAL A 36 6.79 -10.95 13.70
CA VAL A 36 6.81 -9.99 12.58
C VAL A 36 5.77 -10.32 11.50
N VAL A 37 5.66 -11.60 11.13
CA VAL A 37 4.75 -12.07 10.08
C VAL A 37 3.28 -11.88 10.48
N LYS A 38 2.92 -12.18 11.73
CA LYS A 38 1.54 -12.01 12.22
C LYS A 38 1.15 -10.53 12.21
N ILE A 39 2.05 -9.65 12.60
CA ILE A 39 1.79 -8.21 12.61
C ILE A 39 1.70 -7.65 11.19
N ALA A 40 2.60 -8.06 10.28
CA ALA A 40 2.53 -7.66 8.88
C ALA A 40 1.21 -8.13 8.21
N LEU A 41 0.77 -9.37 8.48
CA LEU A 41 -0.52 -9.88 8.02
C LEU A 41 -1.70 -9.10 8.60
N LEU A 42 -1.67 -8.74 9.88
CA LEU A 42 -2.71 -7.91 10.49
C LEU A 42 -2.76 -6.50 9.89
N VAL A 43 -1.60 -5.89 9.64
CA VAL A 43 -1.50 -4.58 8.96
C VAL A 43 -2.06 -4.69 7.53
N PHE A 44 -1.72 -5.76 6.81
CA PHE A 44 -2.26 -6.07 5.49
C PHE A 44 -3.79 -6.23 5.54
N CYS A 45 -4.32 -7.09 6.41
CA CYS A 45 -5.76 -7.34 6.55
C CYS A 45 -6.52 -6.06 6.90
N SER A 46 -5.98 -5.25 7.81
CA SER A 46 -6.58 -3.96 8.18
C SER A 46 -6.68 -3.00 6.98
N LYS A 47 -5.60 -2.85 6.20
CA LYS A 47 -5.62 -2.04 4.98
C LYS A 47 -6.60 -2.57 3.94
N PHE A 48 -6.68 -3.88 3.79
CA PHE A 48 -7.58 -4.55 2.85
C PHE A 48 -9.06 -4.42 3.26
N ILE A 49 -9.38 -4.66 4.54
CA ILE A 49 -10.75 -4.54 5.08
C ILE A 49 -11.23 -3.09 4.97
N ASN A 50 -10.40 -2.12 5.37
CA ASN A 50 -10.75 -0.70 5.27
C ASN A 50 -11.08 -0.28 3.82
N MET A 51 -10.40 -0.87 2.83
CA MET A 51 -10.69 -0.65 1.42
C MET A 51 -12.01 -1.30 0.97
N ILE A 52 -12.28 -2.55 1.36
CA ILE A 52 -13.58 -3.21 1.08
C ILE A 52 -14.72 -2.36 1.65
N VAL A 53 -14.55 -1.89 2.88
CA VAL A 53 -15.52 -1.06 3.60
C VAL A 53 -15.76 0.28 2.89
N MET A 54 -14.75 0.87 2.24
CA MET A 54 -14.94 2.04 1.37
C MET A 54 -15.59 1.70 0.01
N PHE A 55 -15.47 0.47 -0.47
CA PHE A 55 -16.01 0.06 -1.77
C PHE A 55 -17.51 -0.27 -1.74
N ILE A 56 -17.98 -0.92 -0.68
CA ILE A 56 -19.37 -1.40 -0.64
C ILE A 56 -20.39 -0.24 -0.68
N PRO A 57 -20.19 0.91 0.02
CA PRO A 57 -21.06 2.08 -0.13
C PRO A 57 -21.07 2.62 -1.57
N LEU A 58 -19.92 2.61 -2.24
CA LEU A 58 -19.79 3.02 -3.64
C LEU A 58 -20.57 2.08 -4.57
N LYS A 59 -20.46 0.77 -4.36
CA LYS A 59 -21.23 -0.25 -5.11
C LYS A 59 -22.73 -0.10 -4.87
N MET A 60 -23.16 0.20 -3.65
CA MET A 60 -24.55 0.53 -3.32
C MET A 60 -25.03 1.76 -4.08
N LEU A 61 -24.24 2.83 -4.12
CA LEU A 61 -24.60 4.03 -4.89
C LEU A 61 -24.75 3.74 -6.39
N PHE A 62 -23.93 2.83 -6.96
CA PHE A 62 -24.07 2.39 -8.35
C PHE A 62 -25.31 1.54 -8.63
N VAL A 63 -25.74 0.73 -7.64
CA VAL A 63 -26.98 -0.03 -7.72
C VAL A 63 -28.19 0.91 -7.57
N LEU A 64 -28.13 1.84 -6.62
CA LEU A 64 -29.17 2.85 -6.38
C LEU A 64 -29.34 3.84 -7.55
N SER A 65 -28.29 4.11 -8.32
CA SER A 65 -28.34 5.01 -9.48
C SER A 65 -28.92 4.38 -10.75
N GLY A 66 -29.33 3.11 -10.71
CA GLY A 66 -29.96 2.42 -11.84
C GLY A 66 -29.01 2.14 -13.01
N SER A 67 -27.69 2.25 -12.81
CA SER A 67 -26.73 1.86 -13.83
C SER A 67 -26.81 0.35 -14.05
N LYS A 68 -27.20 -0.08 -15.25
CA LYS A 68 -27.36 -1.50 -15.60
C LYS A 68 -26.10 -2.28 -15.20
N ASN A 69 -26.20 -3.12 -14.19
CA ASN A 69 -25.26 -4.21 -14.01
C ASN A 69 -25.83 -5.39 -13.19
N ILE A 70 -25.60 -6.57 -13.77
CA ILE A 70 -25.84 -7.93 -13.29
C ILE A 70 -27.30 -8.40 -13.46
N ALA A 71 -27.53 -9.32 -14.40
CA ALA A 71 -28.81 -10.04 -14.58
C ALA A 71 -29.26 -10.75 -13.29
N VAL A 72 -28.32 -11.33 -12.54
CA VAL A 72 -28.54 -12.02 -11.24
C VAL A 72 -29.03 -11.08 -10.13
N LEU A 73 -28.58 -9.81 -10.09
CA LEU A 73 -29.09 -8.84 -9.11
C LEU A 73 -30.42 -8.24 -9.56
N HIS A 74 -30.65 -8.10 -10.86
CA HIS A 74 -31.92 -7.64 -11.38
C HIS A 74 -33.03 -8.67 -11.09
N GLU A 75 -32.73 -9.97 -11.18
CA GLU A 75 -33.61 -11.06 -10.73
C GLU A 75 -33.83 -11.08 -9.20
N MET A 76 -32.82 -10.74 -8.38
CA MET A 76 -33.01 -10.58 -6.94
C MET A 76 -33.81 -9.31 -6.58
N GLU A 77 -33.59 -8.20 -7.28
CA GLU A 77 -34.30 -6.93 -7.10
C GLU A 77 -35.79 -7.06 -7.48
N THR A 78 -36.07 -7.80 -8.56
CA THR A 78 -37.45 -8.08 -9.00
C THR A 78 -38.17 -9.13 -8.16
N SER A 79 -37.46 -10.05 -7.48
CA SER A 79 -38.08 -11.07 -6.62
C SER A 79 -38.26 -10.66 -5.15
N LEU A 80 -37.36 -9.86 -4.58
CA LEU A 80 -37.40 -9.46 -3.15
C LEU A 80 -37.99 -8.07 -2.89
N GLY A 81 -38.13 -7.24 -3.93
CA GLY A 81 -38.50 -5.84 -3.79
C GLY A 81 -37.29 -4.97 -3.43
N ARG A 82 -37.17 -3.84 -4.14
CA ARG A 82 -36.03 -2.91 -4.06
C ARG A 82 -35.74 -2.44 -2.62
N ASP A 83 -36.77 -2.17 -1.82
CA ASP A 83 -36.60 -1.65 -0.45
C ASP A 83 -35.99 -2.69 0.51
N VAL A 84 -36.39 -3.96 0.40
CA VAL A 84 -35.86 -5.06 1.23
C VAL A 84 -34.41 -5.37 0.84
N TYR A 85 -34.10 -5.33 -0.46
CA TYR A 85 -32.75 -5.51 -0.97
C TYR A 85 -31.79 -4.41 -0.49
N ILE A 86 -32.20 -3.14 -0.60
CA ILE A 86 -31.42 -1.98 -0.11
C ILE A 86 -31.24 -2.07 1.41
N GLY A 87 -32.29 -2.42 2.15
CA GLY A 87 -32.24 -2.62 3.60
C GLY A 87 -31.25 -3.72 4.01
N GLY A 88 -31.30 -4.89 3.35
CA GLY A 88 -30.40 -6.01 3.61
C GLY A 88 -28.93 -5.66 3.32
N MET A 89 -28.67 -4.98 2.20
CA MET A 89 -27.33 -4.48 1.88
C MET A 89 -26.81 -3.48 2.92
N LEU A 90 -27.66 -2.57 3.41
CA LEU A 90 -27.27 -1.62 4.47
C LEU A 90 -26.88 -2.33 5.78
N VAL A 91 -27.60 -3.37 6.17
CA VAL A 91 -27.27 -4.16 7.37
C VAL A 91 -25.92 -4.87 7.22
N ILE A 92 -25.67 -5.49 6.06
CA ILE A 92 -24.38 -6.14 5.76
C ILE A 92 -23.23 -5.12 5.82
N ILE A 93 -23.44 -3.92 5.27
CA ILE A 93 -22.46 -2.83 5.31
C ILE A 93 -22.19 -2.38 6.75
N ALA A 94 -23.23 -2.20 7.56
CA ALA A 94 -23.10 -1.78 8.94
C ALA A 94 -22.26 -2.80 9.75
N ILE A 95 -22.52 -4.10 9.57
CA ILE A 95 -21.75 -5.17 10.21
C ILE A 95 -20.29 -5.13 9.77
N LEU A 96 -20.02 -4.99 8.47
CA LEU A 96 -18.66 -4.91 7.94
C LEU A 96 -17.90 -3.67 8.42
N TYR A 97 -18.58 -2.52 8.53
CA TYR A 97 -18.01 -1.30 9.10
C TYR A 97 -17.65 -1.50 10.57
N PHE A 98 -18.55 -2.09 11.36
CA PHE A 98 -18.29 -2.37 12.77
C PHE A 98 -17.11 -3.33 12.93
N PHE A 99 -17.07 -4.41 12.13
CA PHE A 99 -15.94 -5.34 12.11
C PHE A 99 -14.62 -4.66 11.76
N SER A 100 -14.62 -3.75 10.77
CA SER A 100 -13.44 -2.97 10.40
C SER A 100 -12.92 -2.08 11.53
N VAL A 101 -13.83 -1.46 12.30
CA VAL A 101 -13.47 -0.66 13.47
C VAL A 101 -12.82 -1.55 14.54
N VAL A 102 -13.42 -2.71 14.83
CA VAL A 102 -12.89 -3.68 15.80
C VAL A 102 -11.49 -4.16 15.40
N VAL A 103 -11.30 -4.53 14.13
CA VAL A 103 -9.99 -4.94 13.60
C VAL A 103 -8.96 -3.83 13.72
N SER A 104 -9.34 -2.58 13.43
CA SER A 104 -8.46 -1.41 13.55
C SER A 104 -8.04 -1.15 15.00
N VAL A 105 -8.98 -1.23 15.94
CA VAL A 105 -8.70 -1.09 17.39
C VAL A 105 -7.80 -2.23 17.87
N TYR A 106 -8.08 -3.46 17.45
CA TYR A 106 -7.27 -4.63 17.81
C TYR A 106 -5.83 -4.49 17.29
N GLN A 107 -5.64 -4.04 16.05
CA GLN A 107 -4.33 -3.77 15.48
C GLN A 107 -3.55 -2.74 16.30
N ILE A 108 -4.17 -1.62 16.68
CA ILE A 108 -3.53 -0.58 17.51
C ILE A 108 -3.13 -1.16 18.87
N LYS A 109 -4.03 -1.90 19.52
CA LYS A 109 -3.76 -2.54 20.81
C LYS A 109 -2.61 -3.55 20.73
N LEU A 110 -2.53 -4.32 19.66
CA LEU A 110 -1.48 -5.32 19.44
C LEU A 110 -0.13 -4.65 19.15
N VAL A 111 -0.09 -3.60 18.32
CA VAL A 111 1.13 -2.81 18.09
C VAL A 111 1.62 -2.17 19.40
N ASN A 112 0.73 -1.61 20.22
CA ASN A 112 1.08 -1.01 21.50
C ASN A 112 1.55 -2.04 22.53
N SER A 113 0.86 -3.20 22.62
CA SER A 113 1.27 -4.29 23.51
C SER A 113 2.63 -4.87 23.13
N GLN A 114 2.92 -4.98 21.83
CA GLN A 114 4.23 -5.45 21.35
C GLN A 114 5.32 -4.39 21.58
N ARG A 115 4.99 -3.10 21.49
CA ARG A 115 5.88 -2.01 21.88
C ARG A 115 6.29 -2.07 23.35
N SER A 116 5.38 -2.49 24.24
CA SER A 116 5.68 -2.67 25.67
C SER A 116 6.47 -3.95 26.00
N LYS A 117 6.46 -4.96 25.11
CA LYS A 117 7.20 -6.22 25.28
C LYS A 117 8.65 -6.17 24.82
N ILE A 118 9.06 -5.10 24.13
CA ILE A 118 10.47 -4.90 23.75
C ILE A 118 11.27 -4.67 25.03
N GLU A 119 12.07 -5.67 25.42
CA GLU A 119 12.98 -5.61 26.56
C GLU A 119 14.01 -4.48 26.39
N SER A 120 14.46 -3.89 27.49
CA SER A 120 15.58 -2.95 27.46
C SER A 120 16.90 -3.70 27.34
N LYS A 121 17.22 -4.12 26.12
CA LYS A 121 18.52 -4.70 25.78
C LYS A 121 19.14 -3.90 24.63
N ASP A 122 20.46 -3.95 24.56
CA ASP A 122 21.20 -3.47 23.41
C ASP A 122 21.08 -4.49 22.28
N TYR A 123 20.70 -4.02 21.10
CA TYR A 123 20.45 -4.88 19.95
C TYR A 123 21.54 -4.68 18.92
N TYR A 124 21.98 -5.78 18.32
CA TYR A 124 23.08 -5.77 17.36
C TYR A 124 22.55 -5.84 15.94
N PHE A 125 22.85 -4.81 15.15
CA PHE A 125 22.65 -4.80 13.70
C PHE A 125 23.99 -4.62 12.99
N ARG A 126 24.45 -5.64 12.24
CA ARG A 126 25.72 -5.62 11.48
C ARG A 126 26.91 -5.05 12.30
N SER A 127 27.08 -5.55 13.52
CA SER A 127 28.16 -5.16 14.45
C SER A 127 28.00 -3.79 15.13
N GLU A 128 26.93 -3.03 14.87
CA GLU A 128 26.60 -1.79 15.58
C GLU A 128 25.55 -2.02 16.68
N LEU A 129 25.77 -1.43 17.85
CA LEU A 129 24.77 -1.34 18.91
C LEU A 129 23.68 -0.33 18.50
N LYS A 130 22.42 -0.76 18.51
CA LYS A 130 21.25 0.11 18.33
C LYS A 130 20.45 0.14 19.63
N SER A 131 20.14 1.35 20.08
CA SER A 131 19.37 1.56 21.31
C SER A 131 17.92 1.09 21.14
N LYS A 132 17.30 0.74 22.27
CA LYS A 132 15.87 0.40 22.37
C LYS A 132 14.99 1.40 21.63
N THR A 133 15.26 2.70 21.74
CA THR A 133 14.46 3.77 21.15
C THR A 133 14.40 3.68 19.62
N VAL A 134 15.54 3.38 18.99
CA VAL A 134 15.62 3.22 17.52
C VAL A 134 14.80 2.00 17.10
N ILE A 135 14.99 0.86 17.75
CA ILE A 135 14.30 -0.40 17.40
C ILE A 135 12.81 -0.33 17.61
N THR A 136 12.37 0.28 18.69
CA THR A 136 10.95 0.49 19.00
C THR A 136 10.27 1.39 17.96
N GLN A 137 11.01 2.34 17.36
CA GLN A 137 10.50 3.24 16.31
C GLN A 137 10.56 2.62 14.91
N THR A 138 11.59 1.81 14.61
CA THR A 138 11.77 1.19 13.29
C THR A 138 11.04 -0.13 13.10
N TYR A 139 10.71 -0.84 14.18
CA TYR A 139 9.92 -2.08 14.13
C TYR A 139 8.56 -1.94 13.42
N PRO A 140 7.67 -1.00 13.80
CA PRO A 140 6.39 -0.84 13.12
C PRO A 140 6.57 -0.42 11.66
N LEU A 141 7.60 0.37 11.35
CA LEU A 141 7.94 0.78 9.99
C LEU A 141 8.38 -0.42 9.14
N PHE A 142 9.14 -1.35 9.69
CA PHE A 142 9.55 -2.58 9.02
C PHE A 142 8.36 -3.51 8.74
N CYS A 143 7.49 -3.71 9.73
CA CYS A 143 6.26 -4.49 9.55
C CYS A 143 5.34 -3.86 8.49
N GLN A 144 5.27 -2.53 8.46
CA GLN A 144 4.50 -1.79 7.47
C GLN A 144 5.08 -1.93 6.06
N ILE A 145 6.40 -1.89 5.90
CA ILE A 145 7.07 -2.16 4.61
C ILE A 145 6.76 -3.56 4.11
N LEU A 146 6.83 -4.57 4.98
CA LEU A 146 6.53 -5.95 4.60
C LEU A 146 5.05 -6.12 4.20
N ALA A 147 4.14 -5.51 4.95
CA ALA A 147 2.71 -5.51 4.62
C ALA A 147 2.42 -4.79 3.30
N ASP A 148 3.08 -3.65 3.04
CA ASP A 148 2.92 -2.88 1.80
C ASP A 148 3.46 -3.66 0.59
N PHE A 149 4.59 -4.35 0.74
CA PHE A 149 5.14 -5.19 -0.31
C PHE A 149 4.20 -6.35 -0.67
N LEU A 150 3.65 -7.03 0.34
CA LEU A 150 2.63 -8.07 0.14
C LEU A 150 1.36 -7.52 -0.53
N LEU A 151 0.92 -6.34 -0.13
CA LEU A 151 -0.28 -5.70 -0.70
C LEU A 151 -0.10 -5.34 -2.17
N ILE A 152 1.03 -4.73 -2.54
CA ILE A 152 1.33 -4.39 -3.92
C ILE A 152 1.41 -5.67 -4.77
N GLY A 153 2.08 -6.71 -4.27
CA GLY A 153 2.15 -8.01 -4.95
C GLY A 153 0.78 -8.64 -5.17
N ALA A 154 -0.06 -8.66 -4.13
CA ALA A 154 -1.43 -9.18 -4.22
C ALA A 154 -2.28 -8.40 -5.23
N VAL A 155 -2.19 -7.06 -5.24
CA VAL A 155 -2.90 -6.22 -6.21
C VAL A 155 -2.46 -6.54 -7.65
N ILE A 156 -1.15 -6.66 -7.90
CA ILE A 156 -0.65 -6.98 -9.24
C ILE A 156 -1.18 -8.35 -9.71
N ILE A 157 -1.14 -9.37 -8.83
CA ILE A 157 -1.67 -10.71 -9.14
C ILE A 157 -3.16 -10.65 -9.49
N VAL A 158 -3.96 -9.95 -8.67
CA VAL A 158 -5.40 -9.80 -8.94
C VAL A 158 -5.63 -9.05 -10.26
N LEU A 159 -4.84 -8.01 -10.56
CA LEU A 159 -4.94 -7.32 -11.84
C LEU A 159 -4.58 -8.23 -13.02
N PHE A 160 -3.59 -9.12 -12.89
CA PHE A 160 -3.28 -10.11 -13.94
C PHE A 160 -4.45 -11.06 -14.22
N ILE A 161 -5.19 -11.46 -13.17
CA ILE A 161 -6.38 -12.30 -13.30
C ILE A 161 -7.52 -11.52 -13.98
N VAL A 162 -7.69 -10.23 -13.64
CA VAL A 162 -8.77 -9.39 -14.16
C VAL A 162 -8.52 -8.95 -15.60
N ASN A 163 -7.33 -8.43 -15.89
CA ASN A 163 -6.93 -7.97 -17.21
C ASN A 163 -5.40 -7.92 -17.34
N ILE A 164 -4.86 -8.84 -18.14
CA ILE A 164 -3.42 -8.97 -18.36
C ILE A 164 -2.77 -7.71 -18.98
N TYR A 165 -3.44 -7.05 -19.91
CA TYR A 165 -2.92 -5.86 -20.59
C TYR A 165 -2.81 -4.69 -19.62
N TYR A 166 -3.84 -4.49 -18.78
CA TYR A 166 -3.80 -3.47 -17.75
C TYR A 166 -2.75 -3.79 -16.68
N ALA A 167 -2.63 -5.05 -16.28
CA ALA A 167 -1.65 -5.47 -15.28
C ALA A 167 -0.21 -5.18 -15.72
N LEU A 168 0.12 -5.47 -16.99
CA LEU A 168 1.43 -5.14 -17.57
C LEU A 168 1.68 -3.64 -17.62
N TYR A 169 0.69 -2.86 -18.07
CA TYR A 169 0.77 -1.40 -18.05
C TYR A 169 0.99 -0.86 -16.64
N TYR A 170 0.20 -1.32 -15.67
CA TYR A 170 0.29 -0.90 -14.28
C TYR A 170 1.65 -1.27 -13.67
N PHE A 171 2.13 -2.49 -13.94
CA PHE A 171 3.46 -2.93 -13.50
C PHE A 171 4.57 -2.02 -14.05
N ALA A 172 4.52 -1.65 -15.33
CA ALA A 172 5.48 -0.72 -15.92
C ALA A 172 5.42 0.66 -15.27
N VAL A 173 4.22 1.19 -14.99
CA VAL A 173 4.03 2.45 -14.28
C VAL A 173 4.63 2.40 -12.87
N VAL A 174 4.43 1.32 -12.13
CA VAL A 174 5.00 1.13 -10.78
C VAL A 174 6.53 1.05 -10.82
N MET A 175 7.11 0.39 -11.83
CA MET A 175 8.56 0.32 -12.01
C MET A 175 9.17 1.69 -12.33
N ILE A 176 8.58 2.43 -13.26
CA ILE A 176 9.00 3.80 -13.60
C ILE A 176 8.90 4.70 -12.36
N TYR A 177 7.80 4.59 -11.61
CA TYR A 177 7.62 5.36 -10.38
C TYR A 177 8.70 5.07 -9.35
N THR A 178 9.03 3.79 -9.14
CA THR A 178 10.08 3.38 -8.21
C THR A 178 11.43 3.99 -8.60
N ILE A 179 11.75 4.00 -9.89
CA ILE A 179 12.98 4.63 -10.41
C ILE A 179 12.96 6.15 -10.15
N ILE A 180 11.84 6.84 -10.41
CA ILE A 180 11.72 8.29 -10.18
C ILE A 180 11.87 8.61 -8.68
N VAL A 181 11.20 7.88 -7.80
CA VAL A 181 11.31 8.12 -6.35
C VAL A 181 12.73 7.85 -5.87
N GLU A 182 13.38 6.77 -6.32
CA GLU A 182 14.75 6.45 -5.95
C GLU A 182 15.77 7.49 -6.45
N GLN A 183 15.55 8.04 -7.65
CA GLN A 183 16.41 9.07 -8.24
C GLN A 183 16.24 10.44 -7.58
N TRP A 184 15.03 10.81 -7.17
CA TRP A 184 14.71 12.19 -6.77
C TRP A 184 14.49 12.33 -5.27
N ALA A 185 13.79 11.40 -4.61
CA ALA A 185 13.46 11.47 -3.18
C ALA A 185 14.57 10.92 -2.27
N PHE A 186 15.37 9.95 -2.77
CA PHE A 186 16.44 9.28 -2.02
C PHE A 186 17.86 9.70 -2.43
N SER A 187 18.01 10.67 -3.33
CA SER A 187 19.33 11.15 -3.73
C SER A 187 20.07 11.77 -2.53
N THR A 188 21.36 11.48 -2.42
CA THR A 188 22.28 12.05 -1.41
C THR A 188 22.39 13.57 -1.48
N HIS A 189 21.89 14.20 -2.55
CA HIS A 189 21.79 15.65 -2.67
C HIS A 189 20.33 16.00 -2.97
N GLN A 190 19.78 17.02 -2.30
CA GLN A 190 18.50 17.59 -2.73
C GLN A 190 18.58 17.88 -4.23
N SER A 191 17.68 17.26 -5.00
CA SER A 191 17.65 17.47 -6.44
C SER A 191 17.45 18.96 -6.71
N LYS A 192 18.07 19.51 -7.78
CA LYS A 192 17.89 20.92 -8.16
C LYS A 192 16.41 21.31 -8.30
N LEU A 193 15.55 20.34 -8.62
CA LEU A 193 14.11 20.53 -8.72
C LEU A 193 13.44 20.61 -7.36
N MET A 194 13.79 19.74 -6.39
CA MET A 194 13.27 19.85 -5.02
C MET A 194 13.71 21.15 -4.34
N ASN A 195 14.95 21.61 -4.60
CA ASN A 195 15.42 22.90 -4.08
C ASN A 195 14.76 24.11 -4.76
N ARG A 196 14.47 24.04 -6.06
CA ARG A 196 13.70 25.11 -6.74
C ARG A 196 12.24 25.15 -6.30
N LEU A 197 11.68 24.01 -5.91
CA LEU A 197 10.28 23.92 -5.48
C LEU A 197 10.10 24.09 -3.96
N GLY A 198 11.18 24.04 -3.17
CA GLY A 198 11.10 24.09 -1.70
C GLY A 198 10.38 22.88 -1.07
N ILE A 199 10.42 21.72 -1.72
CA ILE A 199 9.63 20.53 -1.37
C ILE A 199 10.51 19.49 -0.66
N ASP A 200 10.05 18.97 0.48
CA ASP A 200 10.70 17.87 1.21
C ASP A 200 10.42 16.48 0.56
N SER A 201 11.28 15.49 0.79
CA SER A 201 11.17 14.15 0.19
C SER A 201 9.81 13.49 0.42
N LYS A 202 9.19 13.69 1.60
CA LYS A 202 7.84 13.19 1.90
C LYS A 202 6.76 13.86 1.07
N GLN A 203 6.87 15.18 0.87
CA GLN A 203 5.93 15.94 0.06
C GLN A 203 6.08 15.57 -1.42
N PHE A 204 7.32 15.34 -1.89
CA PHE A 204 7.59 14.85 -3.24
C PHE A 204 6.94 13.48 -3.48
N ILE A 205 7.05 12.51 -2.55
CA ILE A 205 6.36 11.21 -2.65
C ILE A 205 4.84 11.38 -2.70
N LYS A 206 4.29 12.32 -1.92
CA LYS A 206 2.84 12.57 -1.91
C LYS A 206 2.36 13.10 -3.27
N ILE A 207 3.06 14.08 -3.83
CA ILE A 207 2.73 14.73 -5.11
C ILE A 207 2.94 13.76 -6.27
N SER A 208 4.11 13.13 -6.36
CA SER A 208 4.42 12.15 -7.42
C SER A 208 3.48 10.95 -7.38
N GLY A 209 3.08 10.48 -6.20
CA GLY A 209 2.06 9.42 -6.10
C GLY A 209 0.64 9.88 -6.45
N VAL A 210 0.31 11.18 -6.51
CA VAL A 210 -0.95 11.64 -7.14
C VAL A 210 -0.84 11.53 -8.65
N PHE A 211 0.31 11.92 -9.22
CA PHE A 211 0.56 11.84 -10.66
C PHE A 211 0.52 10.39 -11.18
N ILE A 212 1.10 9.43 -10.43
CA ILE A 212 1.03 8.01 -10.79
C ILE A 212 -0.38 7.45 -10.75
N PHE A 213 -1.18 7.86 -9.77
CA PHE A 213 -2.58 7.46 -9.72
C PHE A 213 -3.35 7.99 -10.92
N PHE A 214 -3.11 9.25 -11.30
CA PHE A 214 -3.70 9.85 -12.49
C PHE A 214 -3.29 9.10 -13.77
N LEU A 215 -2.00 8.79 -13.94
CA LEU A 215 -1.51 8.01 -15.08
C LEU A 215 -2.17 6.63 -15.14
N SER A 216 -2.27 5.97 -13.99
CA SER A 216 -2.92 4.66 -13.86
C SER A 216 -4.41 4.71 -14.18
N PHE A 217 -5.09 5.81 -13.82
CA PHE A 217 -6.49 6.08 -14.15
C PHE A 217 -6.71 6.30 -15.64
N VAL A 218 -5.86 7.08 -16.31
CA VAL A 218 -5.91 7.25 -17.77
C VAL A 218 -5.74 5.90 -18.48
N GLY A 219 -4.85 5.03 -17.97
CA GLY A 219 -4.71 3.66 -18.48
C GLY A 219 -5.99 2.82 -18.34
N ILE A 220 -6.72 2.95 -17.23
CA ILE A 220 -8.03 2.28 -17.06
C ILE A 220 -9.02 2.79 -18.10
N LEU A 221 -9.13 4.11 -18.26
CA LEU A 221 -10.05 4.71 -19.24
C LEU A 221 -9.76 4.23 -20.66
N ALA A 222 -8.49 4.20 -21.07
CA ALA A 222 -8.09 3.73 -22.39
C ALA A 222 -8.54 2.28 -22.64
N ILE A 223 -8.39 1.40 -21.65
CA ILE A 223 -8.80 0.00 -21.77
C ILE A 223 -10.32 -0.15 -21.77
N VAL A 224 -11.04 0.62 -20.94
CA VAL A 224 -12.51 0.58 -20.92
C VAL A 224 -13.08 0.99 -22.27
N LEU A 225 -12.55 2.06 -22.86
CA LEU A 225 -12.98 2.56 -24.17
C LEU A 225 -12.63 1.61 -25.32
N ASN A 226 -11.47 0.96 -25.27
CA ASN A 226 -11.01 0.09 -26.37
C ASN A 226 -11.51 -1.37 -26.27
N MET A 227 -11.76 -1.88 -25.06
CA MET A 227 -12.08 -3.30 -24.83
C MET A 227 -13.52 -3.55 -24.37
N ASN A 228 -14.39 -2.53 -24.34
CA ASN A 228 -15.79 -2.64 -23.89
C ASN A 228 -15.96 -3.40 -22.56
N ILE A 229 -15.04 -3.15 -21.62
CA ILE A 229 -15.06 -3.82 -20.32
C ILE A 229 -16.23 -3.27 -19.48
N ALA A 230 -16.93 -4.16 -18.79
CA ALA A 230 -17.99 -3.78 -17.86
C ALA A 230 -17.49 -2.75 -16.83
N VAL A 231 -18.28 -1.71 -16.60
CA VAL A 231 -17.93 -0.59 -15.70
C VAL A 231 -17.54 -1.08 -14.31
N ILE A 232 -18.16 -2.15 -13.79
CA ILE A 232 -17.79 -2.75 -12.49
C ILE A 232 -16.34 -3.22 -12.45
N ILE A 233 -15.84 -3.84 -13.52
CA ILE A 233 -14.46 -4.31 -13.59
C ILE A 233 -13.51 -3.11 -13.62
N ALA A 234 -13.89 -2.03 -14.31
CA ALA A 234 -13.14 -0.77 -14.29
C ALA A 234 -13.07 -0.14 -12.89
N VAL A 235 -14.20 -0.13 -12.17
CA VAL A 235 -14.24 0.35 -10.79
C VAL A 235 -13.38 -0.53 -9.89
N LEU A 236 -13.45 -1.86 -10.03
CA LEU A 236 -12.59 -2.78 -9.26
C LEU A 236 -11.10 -2.51 -9.52
N MET A 237 -10.70 -2.36 -10.78
CA MET A 237 -9.31 -2.01 -11.15
C MET A 237 -8.88 -0.68 -10.53
N LEU A 238 -9.74 0.34 -10.55
CA LEU A 238 -9.45 1.66 -9.99
C LEU A 238 -9.19 1.60 -8.48
N ILE A 239 -9.96 0.79 -7.76
CA ILE A 239 -9.80 0.67 -6.31
C ILE A 239 -8.55 -0.14 -5.97
N LEU A 240 -8.29 -1.22 -6.70
CA LEU A 240 -7.03 -1.98 -6.58
C LEU A 240 -5.80 -1.08 -6.79
N VAL A 241 -5.82 -0.26 -7.83
CA VAL A 241 -4.76 0.72 -8.15
C VAL A 241 -4.64 1.78 -7.05
N ARG A 242 -5.76 2.27 -6.51
CA ARG A 242 -5.76 3.19 -5.37
C ARG A 242 -5.11 2.57 -4.14
N LEU A 243 -5.40 1.29 -3.87
CA LEU A 243 -4.83 0.54 -2.75
C LEU A 243 -3.32 0.40 -2.90
N ALA A 244 -2.85 -0.07 -4.05
CA ALA A 244 -1.43 -0.21 -4.33
C ALA A 244 -0.71 1.14 -4.32
N ASN A 245 -1.34 2.23 -4.79
CA ASN A 245 -0.75 3.57 -4.67
C ASN A 245 -0.62 4.04 -3.21
N SER A 246 -1.60 3.74 -2.36
CA SER A 246 -1.52 4.02 -0.92
C SER A 246 -0.37 3.23 -0.26
N ALA A 247 -0.25 1.94 -0.60
CA ALA A 247 0.85 1.10 -0.14
C ALA A 247 2.21 1.59 -0.65
N LEU A 248 2.33 2.03 -1.90
CA LEU A 248 3.57 2.59 -2.45
C LEU A 248 4.00 3.86 -1.72
N LYS A 249 3.08 4.80 -1.47
CA LYS A 249 3.37 6.01 -0.68
C LYS A 249 3.83 5.67 0.75
N SER A 250 3.14 4.71 1.37
CA SER A 250 3.47 4.20 2.70
C SER A 250 4.85 3.54 2.73
N PHE A 251 5.15 2.68 1.76
CA PHE A 251 6.41 1.99 1.58
C PHE A 251 7.58 2.99 1.47
N PHE A 252 7.50 3.97 0.56
CA PHE A 252 8.59 4.94 0.38
C PHE A 252 8.78 5.84 1.59
N ASN A 253 7.70 6.28 2.25
CA ASN A 253 7.80 7.07 3.47
C ASN A 253 8.45 6.30 4.64
N CYS A 254 8.12 5.01 4.79
CA CYS A 254 8.73 4.16 5.80
C CYS A 254 10.20 3.87 5.46
N GLN A 255 10.51 3.67 4.17
CA GLN A 255 11.85 3.45 3.68
C GLN A 255 12.77 4.67 3.92
N ILE A 256 12.27 5.91 3.78
CA ILE A 256 13.04 7.12 4.15
C ILE A 256 13.49 7.03 5.61
N LYS A 257 12.56 6.83 6.54
CA LYS A 257 12.86 6.77 7.98
C LYS A 257 13.80 5.62 8.32
N LEU A 258 13.61 4.46 7.69
CA LEU A 258 14.41 3.28 7.98
C LEU A 258 15.84 3.40 7.43
N ARG A 259 16.02 4.02 6.26
CA ARG A 259 17.34 4.34 5.72
C ARG A 259 18.08 5.33 6.63
N THR A 260 17.42 6.35 7.17
CA THR A 260 18.08 7.32 8.09
C THR A 260 18.69 6.67 9.32
N HIS A 261 18.15 5.54 9.81
CA HIS A 261 18.63 4.87 11.03
C HIS A 261 19.60 3.72 10.79
N PHE A 262 19.61 3.13 9.59
CA PHE A 262 20.36 1.89 9.28
C PHE A 262 21.28 1.97 8.05
N ILE A 263 21.24 3.04 7.24
CA ILE A 263 22.03 3.19 5.98
C ILE A 263 22.51 4.64 5.74
#